data_AF-A0A352NQG3-F1
#
_entry.id   AF-A0A352NQG3-F1
#
_cell.length_a   1.000
_cell.length_b   1.000
_cell.length_c   1.000
_cell.angle_alpha   90.00
_cell.angle_beta   90.00
_cell.angle_gamma   90.00
#
_symmetry.space_group_name_H-M   'P 1'
#
loop_
_entity.id
_entity.type
_entity.pdbx_description
1 polymer ?
#
loop_
_entity_poly.entity_id
_entity_poly.type
_entity_poly.pdbx_seq_one_letter_code
_entity_poly.pdbx_strand_id
1 'polypeptide(L)'
;MTALKNVKLGKIAAILNGIPDSKQFEPANKTNTITYNFIQPNHLGIFNNIQSVSEIKRTAPVDENYFIRKNDILLKRLNPDTATLINEDLSNTTFSSNLFVVRVFKDYCPSYIACLLENHGIVWLNGNIVGSIAPIKSISI
;
A
#
# COMPACT_ATOMS: atom_id res chain seq x y z
N MET A 1 19.96 -11.85 23.00
CA MET A 1 18.86 -11.06 22.40
C MET A 1 17.57 -11.40 23.13
N THR A 2 16.93 -10.42 23.75
CA THR A 2 15.60 -10.58 24.35
C THR A 2 14.56 -10.41 23.24
N ALA A 3 13.73 -11.43 23.01
CA ALA A 3 12.65 -11.34 22.03
C ALA A 3 11.60 -10.34 22.52
N LEU A 4 11.32 -9.31 21.71
CA LEU A 4 10.22 -8.37 21.97
C LEU A 4 8.89 -9.09 21.74
N LYS A 5 7.95 -8.98 22.68
CA LYS A 5 6.60 -9.55 22.58
C LYS A 5 5.57 -8.45 22.36
N ASN A 6 4.51 -8.73 21.61
CA ASN A 6 3.38 -7.84 21.37
C ASN A 6 3.76 -6.46 20.79
N VAL A 7 4.73 -6.44 19.88
CA VAL A 7 5.14 -5.20 19.20
C VAL A 7 4.05 -4.77 18.22
N LYS A 8 3.64 -3.49 18.30
CA LYS A 8 2.65 -2.92 17.40
C LYS A 8 3.24 -2.70 16.02
N LEU A 9 2.45 -2.95 14.96
CA LEU A 9 2.90 -2.82 13.57
C LEU A 9 3.46 -1.41 13.27
N GLY A 10 2.82 -0.35 13.78
CA GLY A 10 3.30 1.03 13.60
C GLY A 10 4.66 1.35 14.23
N LYS A 11 5.20 0.48 15.10
CA LYS A 11 6.56 0.62 15.65
C LYS A 11 7.63 0.02 14.74
N ILE A 12 7.24 -0.82 13.78
CA ILE A 12 8.17 -1.61 12.94
C ILE A 12 7.94 -1.39 11.44
N ALA A 13 6.87 -0.69 11.07
CA ALA A 13 6.53 -0.39 9.69
C ALA A 13 5.73 0.92 9.59
N ALA A 14 5.87 1.59 8.45
CA ALA A 14 4.97 2.67 8.04
C ALA A 14 3.78 2.08 7.26
N ILE A 15 2.57 2.57 7.55
CA ILE A 15 1.35 2.21 6.82
C ILE A 15 1.00 3.38 5.90
N LEU A 16 1.19 3.19 4.60
CA LEU A 16 1.07 4.20 3.57
C LEU A 16 -0.28 4.08 2.87
N ASN A 17 -0.96 5.21 2.69
CA ASN A 17 -2.21 5.32 1.94
C ASN A 17 -1.90 5.69 0.48
N GLY A 18 -2.60 5.08 -0.47
CA GLY A 18 -2.43 5.41 -1.88
C GLY A 18 -3.09 6.71 -2.29
N ILE A 19 -2.90 7.06 -3.56
CA ILE A 19 -3.40 8.28 -4.17
C ILE A 19 -4.89 8.11 -4.49
N PRO A 20 -5.74 9.12 -4.19
CA PRO A 20 -7.14 9.07 -4.57
C PRO A 20 -7.30 8.95 -6.09
N ASP A 21 -8.28 8.12 -6.45
CA ASP A 21 -8.68 7.81 -7.83
C ASP A 21 -9.49 8.95 -8.49
N SER A 22 -9.67 10.07 -7.79
CA SER A 22 -10.36 11.23 -8.34
C SER A 22 -9.63 11.66 -9.62
N LYS A 23 -10.30 11.48 -10.76
CA LYS A 23 -9.92 12.08 -12.04
C LYS A 23 -9.63 13.54 -11.76
N GLN A 24 -8.36 13.94 -11.80
CA GLN A 24 -8.06 15.36 -11.81
C GLN A 24 -8.73 15.89 -13.08
N PHE A 25 -9.71 16.77 -12.93
CA PHE A 25 -10.28 17.51 -14.04
C PHE A 25 -9.11 18.10 -14.80
N GLU A 26 -8.91 17.68 -16.05
CA GLU A 26 -7.89 18.24 -16.90
C GLU A 26 -8.22 19.73 -17.07
N PRO A 27 -7.41 20.66 -16.53
CA PRO A 27 -7.53 22.04 -16.95
C PRO A 27 -7.13 22.02 -18.43
N ALA A 28 -7.98 22.53 -19.31
CA ALA A 28 -7.86 22.49 -20.77
C ALA A 28 -6.56 23.09 -21.36
N ASN A 29 -5.58 23.48 -20.53
CA ASN A 29 -4.34 24.15 -20.91
C ASN A 29 -3.20 23.78 -19.94
N LYS A 30 -2.54 22.62 -20.03
CA LYS A 30 -1.19 22.43 -19.43
C LYS A 30 -0.30 21.51 -20.25
N THR A 31 0.79 22.08 -20.73
CA THR A 31 1.86 21.50 -21.57
C THR A 31 2.87 20.60 -20.83
N ASN A 32 2.68 20.32 -19.53
CA ASN A 32 3.55 19.43 -18.75
C ASN A 32 2.71 18.52 -17.84
N THR A 33 2.37 17.33 -18.33
CA THR A 33 1.80 16.26 -17.50
C THR A 33 2.86 15.19 -17.26
N ILE A 34 2.96 14.71 -16.02
CA ILE A 34 3.84 13.61 -15.64
C ILE A 34 2.99 12.35 -15.58
N THR A 35 3.41 11.32 -16.30
CA THR A 35 2.72 10.02 -16.34
C THR A 35 3.35 9.07 -15.33
N TYR A 36 2.50 8.36 -14.58
CA TYR A 36 2.89 7.35 -13.62
C TYR A 36 2.11 6.06 -13.87
N ASN A 37 2.75 4.92 -13.61
CA ASN A 37 2.04 3.66 -13.49
C ASN A 37 1.18 3.69 -12.22
N PHE A 38 0.01 3.09 -12.27
CA PHE A 38 -0.98 3.14 -11.21
C PHE A 38 -1.66 1.80 -11.02
N ILE A 39 -1.52 1.28 -9.80
CA ILE A 39 -2.08 0.00 -9.38
C ILE A 39 -3.37 0.26 -8.60
N GLN A 40 -4.41 -0.47 -9.00
CA GLN A 40 -5.73 -0.48 -8.38
C GLN A 40 -6.06 -1.92 -7.96
N PRO A 41 -7.04 -2.13 -7.05
CA PRO A 41 -7.40 -3.47 -6.60
C PRO A 41 -7.77 -4.45 -7.72
N ASN A 42 -8.39 -3.97 -8.81
CA ASN A 42 -8.76 -4.76 -9.99
C ASN A 42 -7.57 -5.14 -10.88
N HIS A 43 -6.40 -4.53 -10.69
CA HIS A 43 -5.15 -4.92 -11.35
C HIS A 43 -4.43 -6.07 -10.63
N LEU A 44 -4.94 -6.46 -9.46
CA LEU A 44 -4.38 -7.50 -8.63
C LEU A 44 -5.18 -8.80 -8.80
N GLY A 45 -4.45 -9.89 -9.00
CA GLY A 45 -5.03 -11.23 -9.03
C GLY A 45 -5.57 -11.68 -7.67
N ILE A 46 -6.04 -12.92 -7.62
CA ILE A 46 -6.56 -13.54 -6.39
C ILE A 46 -5.51 -13.63 -5.27
N PHE A 47 -4.22 -13.76 -5.63
CA PHE A 47 -3.09 -13.78 -4.69
C PHE A 47 -2.40 -12.42 -4.55
N ASN A 48 -3.11 -11.34 -4.90
CA ASN A 48 -2.60 -9.97 -4.95
C ASN A 48 -1.32 -9.78 -5.77
N ASN A 49 -1.01 -10.70 -6.70
CA ASN A 49 0.01 -10.51 -7.70
C ASN A 49 -0.45 -9.46 -8.72
N ILE A 50 0.45 -8.56 -9.11
CA ILE A 50 0.16 -7.50 -10.08
C ILE A 50 0.02 -8.15 -11.47
N GLN A 51 -1.18 -8.11 -12.04
CA GLN A 51 -1.48 -8.66 -13.36
C GLN A 51 -1.44 -7.59 -14.46
N SER A 52 -1.73 -6.35 -14.09
CA SER A 52 -1.73 -5.21 -15.01
C SER A 52 -1.40 -3.91 -14.26
N VAL A 53 -1.19 -2.83 -15.00
CA VAL A 53 -1.09 -1.48 -14.48
C VAL A 53 -1.88 -0.55 -15.38
N SER A 54 -2.42 0.53 -14.81
CA SER A 54 -2.98 1.64 -15.59
C SER A 54 -2.02 2.82 -15.54
N GLU A 55 -2.24 3.83 -16.39
CA GLU A 55 -1.50 5.08 -16.32
C GLU A 55 -2.36 6.18 -15.72
N ILE A 56 -1.74 7.00 -14.87
CA ILE A 56 -2.33 8.26 -14.39
C ILE A 56 -1.43 9.43 -14.80
N LYS A 57 -2.07 10.54 -15.16
CA LYS A 57 -1.40 11.81 -15.43
C LYS A 57 -1.57 12.73 -14.24
N ARG A 58 -0.47 13.36 -13.82
CA ARG A 58 -0.47 14.38 -12.76
C ARG A 58 0.19 15.64 -13.25
N THR A 59 -0.34 16.78 -12.81
CA THR A 59 0.21 18.10 -13.12
C THR A 59 1.33 18.52 -12.17
N ALA A 60 1.48 17.82 -11.04
CA ALA A 60 2.53 18.02 -10.06
C ALA A 60 3.20 16.66 -9.75
N PRO A 61 4.49 16.66 -9.39
CA PRO A 61 5.17 15.46 -8.94
C PRO A 61 4.49 14.83 -7.73
N VAL A 62 4.45 13.50 -7.72
CA VAL A 62 3.94 12.72 -6.59
C VAL A 62 5.06 12.54 -5.55
N ASP A 63 4.70 12.58 -4.26
CA ASP A 63 5.63 12.32 -3.16
C ASP A 63 6.20 10.89 -3.22
N GLU A 64 7.45 10.74 -2.80
CA GLU A 64 8.19 9.48 -2.81
C GLU A 64 7.51 8.32 -2.06
N ASN A 65 6.67 8.62 -1.07
CA ASN A 65 5.96 7.62 -0.27
C ASN A 65 4.84 6.93 -1.06
N TYR A 66 4.38 7.50 -2.16
CA TYR A 66 3.35 6.88 -2.99
C TYR A 66 3.91 5.90 -4.02
N PHE A 67 5.23 5.80 -4.15
CA PHE A 67 5.85 4.82 -5.03
C PHE A 67 6.02 3.49 -4.33
N ILE A 68 5.61 2.42 -5.02
CA ILE A 68 5.84 1.05 -4.58
C ILE A 68 7.31 0.69 -4.79
N ARG A 69 7.90 0.05 -3.80
CA ARG A 69 9.31 -0.36 -3.78
C ARG A 69 9.42 -1.83 -3.45
N LYS A 70 10.58 -2.41 -3.78
CA LYS A 70 10.95 -3.74 -3.30
C LYS A 70 10.82 -3.80 -1.77
N ASN A 71 10.31 -4.94 -1.29
CA ASN A 71 10.01 -5.24 0.11
C ASN A 71 8.80 -4.50 0.71
N ASP A 72 8.08 -3.69 -0.07
CA ASP A 72 6.75 -3.24 0.35
C ASP A 72 5.79 -4.43 0.42
N ILE A 73 4.82 -4.35 1.33
CA ILE A 73 3.75 -5.34 1.44
C ILE A 73 2.45 -4.67 1.01
N LEU A 74 1.82 -5.22 -0.02
CA LEU A 74 0.61 -4.69 -0.63
C LEU A 74 -0.63 -5.40 -0.10
N LEU A 75 -1.64 -4.61 0.30
CA LEU A 75 -2.95 -5.11 0.74
C LEU A 75 -4.09 -4.32 0.09
N LYS A 76 -5.17 -5.03 -0.23
CA LYS A 76 -6.46 -4.42 -0.63
C LYS A 76 -7.15 -3.82 0.61
N ARG A 77 -7.67 -2.59 0.50
CA ARG A 77 -8.33 -1.91 1.64
C ARG A 77 -9.64 -2.56 2.06
N LEU A 78 -10.50 -2.87 1.08
CA LEU A 78 -11.85 -3.37 1.34
C LEU A 78 -11.84 -4.86 1.69
N ASN A 79 -11.00 -5.64 1.03
CA ASN A 79 -10.88 -7.08 1.22
C ASN A 79 -9.39 -7.44 1.40
N PRO A 80 -8.79 -7.24 2.58
CA PRO A 80 -7.38 -7.55 2.83
C PRO A 80 -7.18 -9.05 3.06
N ASP A 81 -7.63 -9.84 2.09
CA ASP A 81 -7.58 -11.29 2.06
C ASP A 81 -6.15 -11.84 1.88
N THR A 82 -5.30 -11.09 1.18
CA THR A 82 -3.91 -11.49 0.91
C THR A 82 -2.94 -10.34 1.18
N ALA A 83 -1.83 -10.63 1.85
CA ALA A 83 -0.70 -9.71 2.00
C ALA A 83 0.44 -10.13 1.07
N THR A 84 0.74 -9.32 0.06
CA THR A 84 1.73 -9.70 -0.96
C THR A 84 2.99 -8.88 -0.85
N LEU A 85 4.12 -9.56 -0.71
CA LEU A 85 5.45 -8.93 -0.74
C LEU A 85 5.82 -8.56 -2.18
N ILE A 86 6.26 -7.32 -2.36
CA ILE A 86 6.81 -6.84 -3.63
C ILE A 86 8.26 -7.30 -3.74
N ASN A 87 8.53 -8.19 -4.70
CA ASN A 87 9.84 -8.85 -4.84
C ASN A 87 10.88 -8.00 -5.59
N GLU A 88 10.44 -7.04 -6.39
CA GLU A 88 11.28 -6.21 -7.25
C GLU A 88 10.81 -4.76 -7.28
N ASP A 89 11.71 -3.83 -7.57
CA ASP A 89 11.37 -2.41 -7.69
C ASP A 89 10.53 -2.17 -8.96
N LEU A 90 9.46 -1.39 -8.81
CA LEU A 90 8.55 -1.05 -9.88
C LEU A 90 8.77 0.41 -10.29
N SER A 91 9.33 0.63 -11.48
CA SER A 91 9.65 1.96 -11.98
C SER A 91 8.41 2.85 -12.12
N ASN A 92 8.43 4.01 -11.47
CA ASN A 92 7.38 5.04 -11.51
C ASN A 92 5.98 4.51 -11.19
N THR A 93 5.87 3.50 -10.33
CA THR A 93 4.61 2.85 -10.00
C THR A 93 4.04 3.33 -8.69
N THR A 94 2.85 3.91 -8.77
CA THR A 94 2.05 4.39 -7.66
C THR A 94 0.84 3.49 -7.41
N PHE A 95 0.15 3.69 -6.30
CA PHE A 95 -0.99 2.85 -5.90
C PHE A 95 -2.20 3.68 -5.48
N SER A 96 -3.39 3.11 -5.71
CA SER A 96 -4.68 3.69 -5.38
C SER A 96 -4.92 3.78 -3.88
N SER A 97 -5.70 4.77 -3.44
CA SER A 97 -6.20 4.87 -2.06
C SER A 97 -6.98 3.63 -1.61
N ASN A 98 -7.49 2.82 -2.53
CA ASN A 98 -8.15 1.53 -2.25
C ASN A 98 -7.15 0.39 -1.94
N LEU A 99 -5.86 0.70 -1.92
CA LEU A 99 -4.77 -0.16 -1.48
C LEU A 99 -4.07 0.49 -0.29
N PHE A 100 -3.38 -0.33 0.48
CA PHE A 100 -2.39 0.12 1.46
C PHE A 100 -1.07 -0.58 1.21
N VAL A 101 0.00 0.15 1.51
CA VAL A 101 1.35 -0.39 1.53
C VAL A 101 1.86 -0.38 2.97
N VAL A 102 2.34 -1.53 3.43
CA VAL A 102 3.09 -1.63 4.68
C VAL A 102 4.57 -1.68 4.33
N ARG A 103 5.29 -0.61 4.69
CA ARG A 103 6.72 -0.46 4.45
C ARG A 103 7.49 -0.71 5.74
N VAL A 104 8.13 -1.87 5.82
CA VAL A 104 8.84 -2.35 7.00
C VAL A 104 10.17 -1.59 7.16
N PHE A 105 10.51 -1.20 8.39
CA PHE A 105 11.77 -0.49 8.68
C PHE A 105 12.97 -1.42 8.51
N LYS A 106 14.14 -0.84 8.18
CA LYS A 106 15.35 -1.59 7.78
C LYS A 106 15.83 -2.64 8.80
N ASP A 107 15.48 -2.48 10.07
CA ASP A 107 15.88 -3.39 11.16
C ASP A 107 15.00 -4.64 11.28
N TYR A 108 13.95 -4.74 10.45
CA TYR A 108 12.98 -5.83 10.49
C TYR A 108 12.93 -6.57 9.15
N CYS A 109 12.51 -7.83 9.18
CA CYS A 109 12.46 -8.69 8.00
C CYS A 109 11.10 -8.58 7.29
N PRO A 110 11.00 -7.97 6.09
CA PRO A 110 9.73 -7.70 5.43
C PRO A 110 8.97 -8.96 5.02
N SER A 111 9.68 -10.00 4.55
CA SER A 111 9.07 -11.29 4.18
C SER A 111 8.45 -12.01 5.38
N TYR A 112 9.08 -11.91 6.55
CA TYR A 112 8.51 -12.44 7.79
C TYR A 112 7.23 -11.69 8.19
N ILE A 113 7.23 -10.36 8.11
CA ILE A 113 6.03 -9.55 8.39
C ILE A 113 4.92 -9.85 7.37
N ALA A 114 5.24 -10.01 6.09
CA ALA A 114 4.26 -10.39 5.06
C ALA A 114 3.60 -11.74 5.40
N CYS A 115 4.41 -12.75 5.75
CA CYS A 115 3.93 -14.05 6.19
C CYS A 115 3.05 -13.96 7.44
N LEU A 116 3.41 -13.14 8.44
CA LEU A 116 2.56 -12.91 9.61
C LEU A 116 1.24 -12.23 9.25
N LEU A 117 1.25 -11.24 8.36
CA LEU A 117 0.04 -10.54 7.92
C LEU A 117 -0.88 -11.43 7.09
N GLU A 118 -0.32 -12.35 6.28
CA GLU A 118 -1.10 -13.35 5.55
C GLU A 118 -1.79 -14.33 6.52
N ASN A 119 -1.08 -14.80 7.55
CA ASN A 119 -1.61 -15.77 8.52
C ASN A 119 -2.52 -15.18 9.60
N HIS A 120 -2.30 -13.91 10.02
CA HIS A 120 -3.02 -13.27 11.13
C HIS A 120 -3.88 -12.06 10.71
N GLY A 121 -3.65 -11.45 9.54
CA GLY A 121 -4.28 -10.20 9.12
C GLY A 121 -5.72 -10.34 8.62
N ILE A 122 -6.12 -11.51 8.14
CA ILE A 122 -7.46 -11.78 7.57
C ILE A 122 -8.57 -11.64 8.63
N VAL A 123 -8.29 -11.94 9.90
CA VAL A 123 -9.29 -11.82 10.99
C VAL A 123 -9.29 -10.41 11.59
N TRP A 124 -8.18 -9.68 11.54
CA TRP A 124 -7.98 -8.45 12.31
C TRP A 124 -8.40 -7.16 11.59
N LEU A 125 -8.30 -7.15 10.25
CA LEU A 125 -8.66 -5.99 9.44
C LEU A 125 -10.18 -5.88 9.21
N ASN A 126 -10.91 -7.00 9.19
CA ASN A 126 -12.38 -7.03 9.09
C ASN A 126 -13.09 -6.37 10.29
N GLY A 127 -12.49 -6.42 11.48
CA GLY A 127 -13.08 -5.80 12.68
C GLY A 127 -12.86 -4.29 12.79
N ASN A 128 -11.84 -3.75 12.12
CA ASN A 128 -11.42 -2.36 12.30
C ASN A 128 -11.51 -1.50 11.03
N ILE A 129 -11.46 -2.03 9.81
CA ILE A 129 -11.37 -1.20 8.58
C ILE A 129 -12.72 -0.91 7.93
N VAL A 130 -13.78 -1.64 8.29
CA VAL A 130 -15.12 -1.40 7.74
C VAL A 130 -15.74 -0.17 8.41
N GLY A 131 -15.59 1.00 7.78
CA GLY A 131 -16.51 2.12 7.93
C GLY A 131 -15.99 3.41 8.59
N SER A 132 -14.70 3.58 8.86
CA SER A 132 -14.21 4.85 9.43
C SER A 132 -12.79 5.21 9.01
N ILE A 133 -12.54 6.51 8.87
CA ILE A 133 -11.21 7.13 8.65
C ILE A 133 -10.33 7.07 9.93
N ALA A 134 -10.84 6.50 11.02
CA ALA A 134 -10.24 6.47 12.36
C ALA A 134 -9.37 5.25 12.80
N PRO A 135 -9.37 4.05 12.19
CA PRO A 135 -8.75 2.88 12.81
C PRO A 135 -7.22 2.86 12.70
N ILE A 136 -6.64 3.62 11.76
CA ILE A 136 -5.17 3.67 11.60
C ILE A 136 -4.49 4.21 12.86
N LYS A 137 -5.18 5.04 13.66
CA LYS A 137 -4.62 5.60 14.90
C LYS A 137 -4.51 4.59 16.04
N SER A 138 -5.35 3.55 16.12
CA SER A 138 -5.29 2.58 17.23
C SER A 138 -4.14 1.58 17.09
N ILE A 139 -3.64 1.39 15.87
CA ILE A 139 -2.52 0.51 15.53
C ILE A 139 -1.16 1.24 15.57
N SER A 140 -1.19 2.57 15.45
CA SER A 140 -0.01 3.42 15.30
C SER A 140 0.58 3.94 16.62
N ILE A 141 -0.14 3.83 17.73
CA ILE A 141 0.32 4.22 19.08
C ILE A 141 0.54 2.96 19.88
#